data_AF-A0A1E5BBY1-F1
#
_entry.id   AF-A0A1E5BBY1-F1
#
_cell.length_a   1.000
_cell.length_b   1.000
_cell.length_c   1.000
_cell.angle_alpha   90.00
_cell.angle_beta   90.00
_cell.angle_gamma   90.00
#
_symmetry.space_group_name_H-M   'P 1'
#
loop_
_entity.id
_entity.type
_entity.pdbx_description
1 polymer ?
#
loop_
_entity_poly.entity_id
_entity_poly.type
_entity_poly.pdbx_seq_one_letter_code
_entity_poly.pdbx_strand_id
1 'polypeptide(L)'
;MKKLLCILGVMSLAGCSGITHNDEVYTAHAESFNIVGLQIPGNTQDRAMDLVPEGATVETIRATDSDTDSALGIINRIIGIDYVQVGGKKQ
;
A
#
# COMPACT_ATOMS: atom_id res chain seq x y z
N MET A 1 -8.61 -6.12 -27.68
CA MET A 1 -7.57 -5.10 -27.39
C MET A 1 -8.07 -3.96 -26.51
N LYS A 2 -9.15 -3.25 -26.87
CA LYS A 2 -9.68 -2.13 -26.03
C LYS A 2 -9.96 -2.50 -24.57
N LYS A 3 -10.53 -3.68 -24.30
CA LYS A 3 -10.82 -4.17 -22.92
C LYS A 3 -9.56 -4.42 -22.09
N LEU A 4 -8.46 -4.88 -22.72
CA LEU A 4 -7.19 -5.14 -22.05
C LEU A 4 -6.52 -3.84 -21.62
N LEU A 5 -6.63 -2.79 -22.46
CA LEU A 5 -6.11 -1.47 -22.14
C LEU A 5 -6.80 -0.84 -20.93
N CYS A 6 -8.11 -1.06 -20.76
CA CYS A 6 -8.85 -0.58 -19.59
C CYS A 6 -8.39 -1.28 -18.29
N ILE A 7 -8.18 -2.59 -18.33
CA ILE A 7 -7.69 -3.36 -17.17
C ILE A 7 -6.29 -2.89 -16.78
N LEU A 8 -5.42 -2.71 -17.77
CA LEU A 8 -4.05 -2.22 -17.54
C LEU A 8 -4.05 -0.79 -16.96
N GLY A 9 -4.95 0.07 -17.44
CA GLY A 9 -5.15 1.42 -16.93
C GLY A 9 -5.58 1.43 -15.46
N VAL A 10 -6.54 0.59 -15.06
CA VAL A 10 -6.99 0.49 -13.66
C VAL A 10 -5.89 -0.03 -12.75
N MET A 11 -5.11 -1.04 -13.18
CA MET A 11 -3.97 -1.55 -12.41
C MET A 11 -2.87 -0.49 -12.24
N SER A 12 -2.66 0.38 -13.24
CA SER A 12 -1.64 1.43 -13.15
C SER A 12 -1.95 2.55 -12.16
N LEU A 13 -3.23 2.72 -11.76
CA LEU A 13 -3.65 3.79 -10.86
C LEU A 13 -3.44 3.46 -9.37
N ALA A 14 -3.27 2.18 -9.03
CA ALA A 14 -3.28 1.71 -7.64
C ALA A 14 -1.95 1.11 -7.17
N GLY A 15 -0.87 1.42 -7.89
CA GLY A 15 0.50 1.09 -7.49
C GLY A 15 1.25 2.26 -6.87
N CYS A 16 0.54 3.29 -6.38
CA CYS A 16 1.18 4.48 -5.84
C CYS A 16 1.97 4.15 -4.57
N SER A 17 3.14 4.75 -4.43
CA SER A 17 3.88 4.76 -3.18
C SER A 17 4.67 6.05 -3.10
N GLY A 18 4.75 6.63 -1.92
CA GLY A 18 5.45 7.90 -1.74
C GLY A 18 5.67 8.24 -0.28
N ILE A 19 6.59 9.16 -0.07
CA ILE A 19 6.92 9.72 1.23
C ILE A 19 6.66 11.22 1.19
N THR A 20 6.06 11.73 2.27
CA THR A 20 6.03 13.15 2.59
C THR A 20 6.77 13.37 3.90
N HIS A 21 7.52 14.45 4.02
CA HIS A 21 8.29 14.72 5.22
C HIS A 21 8.60 16.21 5.38
N ASN A 22 8.92 16.59 6.62
CA ASN A 22 9.61 17.83 6.94
C ASN A 22 10.91 17.51 7.71
N ASP A 23 11.43 18.47 8.47
CA ASP A 23 12.67 18.32 9.25
C ASP A 23 12.52 17.40 10.47
N GLU A 24 11.30 17.20 10.98
CA GLU A 24 11.03 16.46 12.22
C GLU A 24 10.31 15.14 11.99
N VAL A 25 9.37 15.10 11.05
CA VAL A 25 8.45 13.97 10.83
C VAL A 25 8.40 13.52 9.39
N TYR A 26 8.02 12.25 9.21
CA TYR A 26 7.75 11.67 7.91
C TYR A 26 6.48 10.83 7.94
N THR A 27 5.88 10.69 6.75
CA THR A 27 4.81 9.73 6.47
C THR A 27 5.11 9.06 5.14
N ALA A 28 5.40 7.75 5.18
CA ALA A 28 5.51 6.89 4.01
C ALA A 28 4.19 6.15 3.78
N HIS A 29 3.81 5.96 2.53
CA HIS A 29 2.65 5.14 2.19
C HIS A 29 2.89 4.33 0.92
N ALA A 30 2.17 3.22 0.80
CA ALA A 30 2.08 2.44 -0.42
C ALA A 30 0.65 1.90 -0.58
N GLU A 31 0.28 1.72 -1.84
CA GLU A 31 -0.97 1.15 -2.30
C GLU A 31 -0.68 0.02 -3.28
N SER A 32 -1.45 -1.07 -3.17
CA SER A 32 -1.38 -2.19 -4.11
C SER A 32 -2.77 -2.70 -4.46
N PHE A 33 -2.94 -3.22 -5.67
CA PHE A 33 -4.14 -3.98 -6.03
C PHE A 33 -3.99 -5.43 -5.62
N ASN A 34 -5.00 -5.96 -4.94
CA ASN A 34 -5.14 -7.39 -4.68
C ASN A 34 -5.82 -8.08 -5.86
N ILE A 35 -5.23 -9.18 -6.31
CA ILE A 35 -5.81 -10.10 -7.30
C ILE A 35 -5.59 -11.52 -6.79
N VAL A 36 -6.62 -12.13 -6.22
CA VAL A 36 -6.60 -13.50 -5.69
C VAL A 36 -5.42 -13.69 -4.71
N GLY A 37 -5.25 -12.75 -3.79
CA GLY A 37 -4.16 -12.74 -2.81
C GLY A 37 -2.79 -12.27 -3.33
N LEU A 38 -2.65 -12.01 -4.63
CA LEU A 38 -1.45 -11.36 -5.18
C LEU A 38 -1.56 -9.84 -5.06
N GLN A 39 -0.56 -9.21 -4.46
CA GLN A 39 -0.43 -7.75 -4.41
C GLN A 39 0.40 -7.24 -5.59
N ILE A 40 -0.16 -6.33 -6.38
CA ILE A 40 0.49 -5.68 -7.52
C ILE A 40 0.61 -4.18 -7.21
N PRO A 41 1.81 -3.57 -7.32
CA PRO A 41 3.04 -4.07 -7.94
C PRO A 41 3.97 -4.92 -7.04
N GLY A 42 3.64 -5.09 -5.76
CA GLY A 42 4.43 -5.89 -4.82
C GLY A 42 3.80 -5.84 -3.43
N ASN A 43 4.47 -6.40 -2.43
CA ASN A 43 3.96 -6.36 -1.06
C ASN A 43 3.82 -4.91 -0.58
N THR A 44 2.63 -4.50 -0.15
CA THR A 44 2.34 -3.11 0.22
C THR A 44 3.12 -2.65 1.44
N GLN A 45 3.26 -3.53 2.44
CA GLN A 45 3.99 -3.22 3.67
C GLN A 45 5.47 -3.01 3.38
N ASP A 46 6.09 -3.93 2.63
CA ASP A 46 7.52 -3.83 2.28
C ASP A 46 7.79 -2.53 1.51
N ARG A 47 6.96 -2.21 0.52
CA ARG A 47 7.09 -0.98 -0.26
C ARG A 47 6.92 0.30 0.57
N ALA A 48 6.07 0.30 1.59
CA ALA A 48 5.94 1.43 2.50
C ALA A 48 7.17 1.55 3.42
N MET A 49 7.74 0.41 3.85
CA MET A 49 8.94 0.35 4.68
C MET A 49 10.20 0.76 3.92
N ASP A 50 10.32 0.42 2.64
CA ASP A 50 11.43 0.83 1.76
C ASP A 50 11.53 2.36 1.61
N LEU A 51 10.44 3.07 1.88
CA LEU A 51 10.38 4.53 1.85
C LEU A 51 10.70 5.17 3.21
N VAL A 52 10.79 4.39 4.28
CA VAL A 52 11.14 4.90 5.61
C VAL A 52 12.58 5.42 5.59
N PRO A 53 12.85 6.66 6.05
CA PRO A 53 14.22 7.18 6.09
C PRO A 53 15.11 6.32 7.00
N GLU A 54 16.35 6.08 6.59
CA GLU A 54 17.31 5.34 7.41
C GLU A 54 17.49 6.00 8.79
N GLY A 55 17.49 5.19 9.85
CA GLY A 55 17.62 5.67 11.23
C GLY A 55 16.35 6.30 11.82
N ALA A 56 15.31 6.57 11.03
CA ALA A 56 14.07 7.14 11.54
C ALA A 56 13.33 6.19 12.49
N THR A 57 12.61 6.76 13.46
CA THR A 57 11.77 5.98 14.38
C THR A 57 10.39 5.77 13.77
N VAL A 58 9.91 4.54 13.73
CA VAL A 58 8.52 4.24 13.37
C VAL A 58 7.63 4.40 14.59
N GLU A 59 6.74 5.38 14.58
CA GLU A 59 5.78 5.61 15.68
C GLU A 59 4.40 5.02 15.39
N THR A 60 4.00 4.98 14.12
CA THR A 60 2.67 4.50 13.70
C THR A 60 2.74 3.66 12.44
N ILE A 61 1.89 2.63 12.39
CA ILE A 61 1.60 1.85 11.18
C ILE A 61 0.07 1.74 11.07
N ARG A 62 -0.47 2.17 9.95
CA ARG A 62 -1.88 1.99 9.57
C ARG A 62 -1.91 1.12 8.32
N ALA A 63 -2.56 -0.04 8.42
CA ALA A 63 -2.69 -0.97 7.32
C ALA A 63 -4.17 -1.32 7.07
N THR A 64 -4.50 -1.70 5.84
CA THR A 64 -5.77 -2.37 5.54
C THR A 64 -5.85 -3.69 6.30
N ASP A 65 -7.00 -3.95 6.92
CA ASP A 65 -7.19 -5.16 7.72
C ASP A 65 -7.13 -6.42 6.84
N SER A 66 -6.44 -7.43 7.36
CA SER A 66 -6.35 -8.76 6.75
C SER A 66 -7.61 -9.58 7.06
N ASP A 67 -8.80 -9.04 6.80
CA ASP A 67 -10.07 -9.68 7.13
C ASP A 67 -10.35 -10.87 6.19
N THR A 68 -10.43 -12.07 6.77
CA THR A 68 -10.81 -13.32 6.09
C THR A 68 -12.15 -13.86 6.54
N ASP A 69 -12.80 -13.19 7.48
CA ASP A 69 -13.98 -13.69 8.18
C ASP A 69 -15.26 -13.02 7.66
N SER A 70 -15.17 -11.77 7.20
CA SER A 70 -16.29 -11.08 6.57
C SER A 70 -16.31 -11.27 5.05
N ALA A 71 -17.51 -11.25 4.47
CA ALA A 71 -17.69 -11.30 3.02
C ALA A 71 -16.94 -10.16 2.29
N LEU A 72 -16.92 -8.96 2.88
CA LEU A 72 -16.22 -7.81 2.31
C LEU A 72 -14.70 -7.97 2.39
N GLY A 73 -14.19 -8.51 3.50
CA GLY A 73 -12.77 -8.84 3.67
C GLY A 73 -12.30 -9.85 2.62
N ILE A 74 -13.05 -10.95 2.47
CA ILE A 74 -12.78 -11.97 1.45
C ILE A 74 -12.80 -11.36 0.04
N ILE A 75 -13.78 -10.52 -0.29
CA ILE A 75 -13.84 -9.84 -1.58
C ILE A 75 -12.61 -8.94 -1.78
N ASN A 76 -12.21 -8.15 -0.78
CA ASN A 76 -11.04 -7.26 -0.88
C ASN A 76 -9.73 -8.02 -1.11
N ARG A 77 -9.61 -9.25 -0.60
CA ARG A 77 -8.45 -10.13 -0.87
C ARG A 77 -8.46 -10.73 -2.28
N ILE A 78 -9.64 -10.98 -2.85
CA ILE A 78 -9.78 -11.51 -4.20
C ILE A 78 -9.61 -10.41 -5.23
N ILE A 79 -10.21 -9.25 -5.00
CA ILE A 79 -10.13 -8.09 -5.87
C ILE A 79 -10.37 -6.83 -5.04
N GLY A 80 -9.32 -6.06 -4.82
CA GLY A 80 -9.39 -4.93 -3.91
C GLY A 80 -8.13 -4.09 -3.86
N ILE A 81 -8.08 -3.18 -2.90
CA ILE A 81 -6.94 -2.29 -2.68
C ILE A 81 -6.41 -2.54 -1.28
N ASP A 82 -5.10 -2.74 -1.22
CA ASP A 82 -4.33 -2.81 0.01
C ASP A 82 -3.60 -1.49 0.22
N TYR A 83 -3.57 -1.01 1.46
CA TYR A 83 -2.99 0.27 1.82
C TYR A 83 -2.15 0.11 3.07
N VAL A 84 -0.95 0.68 3.06
CA VAL A 84 -0.11 0.79 4.25
C VAL A 84 0.42 2.21 4.34
N GLN A 85 0.39 2.76 5.54
CA GLN A 85 1.00 4.03 5.90
C GLN A 85 1.85 3.87 7.16
N VAL A 86 3.07 4.37 7.10
CA VAL A 86 4.05 4.36 8.18
C VAL A 86 4.40 5.80 8.53
N GLY A 87 4.20 6.18 9.78
CA GLY A 87 4.48 7.53 10.27
C GLY A 87 5.48 7.52 11.42
N GLY A 88 6.29 8.57 11.50
CA GLY A 88 7.30 8.67 12.54
C GLY A 88 8.14 9.94 12.50
N LYS A 89 9.26 9.92 13.22
CA LYS A 89 10.20 11.03 13.32
C LYS A 89 11.51 10.72 12.63
N LYS A 90 12.06 11.73 11.96
CA LYS A 90 13.41 11.68 11.40
C LYS A 90 14.43 11.92 12.52
N GLN A 91 15.57 11.23 12.43
CA GLN A 91 16.74 11.51 13.28
C GLN A 91 17.48 12.76 12.81
#